data_AF-A0A8T4SV99-F1
#
_entry.id   AF-A0A8T4SV99-F1
#
_cell.length_a   1.000
_cell.length_b   1.000
_cell.length_c   1.000
_cell.angle_alpha   90.00
_cell.angle_beta   90.00
_cell.angle_gamma   90.00
#
_symmetry.space_group_name_H-M   'P 1'
#
loop_
_entity.id
_entity.type
_entity.pdbx_description
1 polymer ?
#
loop_
_entity_poly.entity_id
_entity_poly.type
_entity_poly.pdbx_seq_one_letter_code
_entity_poly.pdbx_strand_id
1 'polypeptide(L)'
;MRDYRGLCYTLPEVRALPYGKGLIAFERLLRAVMSNFPRGKCHIGAYAVELCFGISMVAGDFCAQGERLWHAWNHDPRLDVHVDITARQFEASLPRALVTAQPQHLYAISEKSTVDLHIGPRVLPETIERHLIAAGFL
;
A
#
# COMPACT_ATOMS: atom_id res chain seq x y z
N MET A 1 2.53 -14.12 18.57
CA MET A 1 1.79 -13.38 17.53
C MET A 1 2.36 -11.97 17.50
N ARG A 2 2.95 -11.50 16.40
CA ARG A 2 3.45 -10.12 16.33
C ARG A 2 2.26 -9.18 16.21
N ASP A 3 2.30 -8.10 16.97
CA ASP A 3 1.22 -7.15 17.09
C ASP A 3 1.33 -6.12 15.96
N TYR A 4 0.47 -6.23 14.94
CA TYR A 4 0.50 -5.40 13.74
C TYR A 4 -0.17 -4.02 13.93
N ARG A 5 -0.02 -3.42 15.12
CA ARG A 5 -0.48 -2.07 15.52
C ARG A 5 0.00 -0.90 14.61
N GLY A 6 0.74 -1.18 13.54
CA GLY A 6 1.49 -0.23 12.72
C GLY A 6 1.07 -0.06 11.26
N LEU A 7 -0.04 -0.65 10.79
CA LEU A 7 -0.46 -0.53 9.38
C LEU A 7 -1.18 0.76 9.00
N CYS A 8 -1.39 1.63 9.97
CA CYS A 8 -2.19 2.84 9.79
C CYS A 8 -1.45 3.99 10.44
N TYR A 9 -0.58 4.61 9.65
CA TYR A 9 0.05 5.86 10.00
C TYR A 9 -0.94 7.00 9.79
N THR A 10 -0.83 8.04 10.58
CA THR A 10 -1.49 9.32 10.31
C THR A 10 -0.71 10.06 9.22
N LEU A 11 -1.35 11.00 8.52
CA LEU A 11 -0.64 11.82 7.53
C LEU A 11 0.64 12.50 8.09
N PRO A 12 0.66 13.02 9.33
CA PRO A 12 1.91 13.50 9.96
C PRO A 12 3.00 12.43 10.09
N GLU A 13 2.65 11.21 10.49
CA GLU A 13 3.62 10.10 10.60
C GLU A 13 4.16 9.69 9.23
N VAL A 14 3.30 9.61 8.20
CA VAL A 14 3.76 9.38 6.82
C VAL A 14 4.70 10.49 6.37
N ARG A 15 4.38 11.76 6.65
CA ARG A 15 5.25 12.91 6.32
C ARG A 15 6.62 12.85 7.02
N ALA A 16 6.71 12.20 8.17
CA ALA A 16 7.95 12.06 8.92
C ALA A 16 8.89 10.99 8.35
N LEU A 17 8.40 10.10 7.48
CA LEU A 17 9.23 9.12 6.79
C LEU A 17 10.22 9.81 5.81
N PRO A 18 11.43 9.25 5.59
CA PRO A 18 12.42 9.82 4.66
C PRO A 18 11.87 10.06 3.24
N TYR A 19 10.98 9.20 2.77
CA TYR A 19 10.31 9.28 1.47
C TYR A 19 8.86 9.81 1.56
N GLY A 20 8.41 10.25 2.72
CA GLY A 20 7.02 10.60 3.01
C GLY A 20 6.41 11.63 2.07
N LYS A 21 7.16 12.70 1.76
CA LYS A 21 6.73 13.73 0.80
C LYS A 21 6.50 13.15 -0.60
N GLY A 22 7.42 12.31 -1.07
CA GLY A 22 7.32 11.64 -2.36
C GLY A 22 6.12 10.69 -2.38
N LEU A 23 5.92 9.92 -1.31
CA LEU A 23 4.82 8.97 -1.20
C LEU A 23 3.44 9.67 -1.23
N ILE A 24 3.31 10.84 -0.61
CA ILE A 24 2.08 11.65 -0.66
C ILE A 24 1.83 12.22 -2.06
N ALA A 25 2.86 12.68 -2.75
CA ALA A 25 2.74 13.17 -4.13
C ALA A 25 2.36 12.03 -5.08
N PHE A 26 2.95 10.86 -4.88
CA PHE A 26 2.67 9.64 -5.62
C PHE A 26 1.23 9.16 -5.43
N GLU A 27 0.73 9.14 -4.19
CA GLU A 27 -0.64 8.76 -3.89
C GLU A 27 -1.66 9.67 -4.60
N ARG A 28 -1.40 10.99 -4.61
CA ARG A 28 -2.22 11.97 -5.34
C ARG A 28 -2.20 11.74 -6.84
N LEU A 29 -1.03 11.39 -7.40
CA LEU A 29 -0.91 11.04 -8.81
C LEU A 29 -1.77 9.81 -9.12
N LEU A 30 -1.66 8.74 -8.33
CA LEU A 30 -2.48 7.54 -8.51
C LEU A 30 -3.98 7.86 -8.45
N ARG A 31 -4.44 8.69 -7.51
CA ARG A 31 -5.83 9.18 -7.46
C ARG A 31 -6.26 9.90 -8.74
N ALA A 32 -5.37 10.69 -9.33
CA ALA A 32 -5.68 11.45 -10.54
C ALA A 32 -5.76 10.57 -11.78
N VAL A 33 -4.95 9.51 -11.87
CA VAL A 33 -4.82 8.69 -13.09
C VAL A 33 -5.57 7.37 -13.04
N MET A 34 -6.03 6.95 -11.85
CA MET A 34 -6.82 5.74 -11.65
C MET A 34 -8.23 6.10 -11.17
N SER A 35 -9.21 6.02 -12.07
CA SER A 35 -10.60 6.44 -11.82
C SER A 35 -11.30 5.82 -10.59
N ASN A 36 -10.82 4.67 -10.11
CA ASN A 36 -11.37 3.96 -8.95
C ASN A 36 -10.38 3.85 -7.77
N PHE A 37 -9.24 4.53 -7.80
CA PHE A 37 -8.29 4.46 -6.69
C PHE A 37 -8.81 5.25 -5.48
N PRO A 38 -8.78 4.68 -4.26
CA PRO A 38 -8.06 3.45 -3.85
C PRO A 38 -8.85 2.12 -3.96
N ARG A 39 -10.15 2.14 -4.27
CA ARG A 39 -11.05 0.97 -4.19
C ARG A 39 -10.62 -0.18 -5.12
N GLY A 40 -10.24 -1.31 -4.50
CA GLY A 40 -9.85 -2.53 -5.23
C GLY A 40 -8.52 -2.41 -5.98
N LYS A 41 -7.68 -1.43 -5.61
CA LYS A 41 -6.40 -1.15 -6.28
C LYS A 41 -5.17 -1.35 -5.39
N CYS A 42 -5.32 -2.03 -4.24
CA CYS A 42 -4.23 -2.26 -3.29
C CYS A 42 -3.05 -3.02 -3.91
N HIS A 43 -3.31 -4.01 -4.78
CA HIS A 43 -2.23 -4.78 -5.42
C HIS A 43 -1.39 -3.93 -6.38
N ILE A 44 -2.05 -3.21 -7.28
CA ILE A 44 -1.38 -2.33 -8.26
C ILE A 44 -0.67 -1.19 -7.54
N GLY A 45 -1.32 -0.58 -6.54
CA GLY A 45 -0.72 0.49 -5.74
C GLY A 45 0.52 0.01 -5.00
N ALA A 46 0.45 -1.12 -4.29
CA ALA A 46 1.58 -1.63 -3.53
C ALA A 46 2.75 -2.05 -4.43
N TYR A 47 2.46 -2.63 -5.60
CA TYR A 47 3.50 -2.92 -6.58
C TYR A 47 4.15 -1.64 -7.15
N ALA A 48 3.35 -0.62 -7.46
CA ALA A 48 3.86 0.66 -7.94
C ALA A 48 4.77 1.34 -6.89
N VAL A 49 4.40 1.24 -5.60
CA VAL A 49 5.23 1.74 -4.50
C VAL A 49 6.54 0.95 -4.37
N GLU A 50 6.53 -0.38 -4.54
CA GLU A 50 7.74 -1.21 -4.53
C GLU A 50 8.73 -0.74 -5.60
N LEU A 51 8.25 -0.49 -6.82
CA LEU A 51 9.06 -0.01 -7.94
C LEU A 51 9.64 1.40 -7.70
N CYS A 52 8.83 2.33 -7.20
CA CYS A 52 9.22 3.75 -7.12
C CYS A 52 9.99 4.12 -5.85
N PHE A 53 9.78 3.38 -4.75
CA PHE A 53 10.35 3.72 -3.44
C PHE A 53 11.27 2.62 -2.88
N GLY A 54 11.33 1.45 -3.52
CA GLY A 54 12.18 0.34 -3.09
C GLY A 54 11.75 -0.30 -1.77
N ILE A 55 10.49 -0.12 -1.36
CA ILE A 55 9.92 -0.75 -0.16
C ILE A 55 9.07 -1.97 -0.55
N SER A 56 9.32 -3.10 0.08
CA SER A 56 8.86 -4.42 -0.39
C SER A 56 7.34 -4.55 -0.32
N MET A 57 6.72 -5.05 -1.38
CA MET A 57 5.32 -5.42 -1.37
C MET A 57 5.10 -6.65 -0.47
N VAL A 58 4.18 -6.52 0.47
CA VAL A 58 3.71 -7.62 1.33
C VAL A 58 2.20 -7.77 1.15
N ALA A 59 1.67 -8.95 1.43
CA ALA A 59 0.22 -9.17 1.42
C ALA A 59 -0.20 -10.07 2.58
N GLY A 60 -1.49 -10.02 2.88
CA GLY A 60 -2.03 -10.76 3.99
C GLY A 60 -3.54 -10.72 3.99
N ASP A 61 -4.09 -11.45 4.94
CA ASP A 61 -5.52 -11.41 5.20
C ASP A 61 -5.85 -10.56 6.42
N PHE A 62 -6.98 -9.89 6.35
CA PHE A 62 -7.59 -9.18 7.47
C PHE A 62 -9.06 -9.57 7.58
N CYS A 63 -9.62 -9.48 8.78
CA CYS A 63 -11.05 -9.68 8.98
C CYS A 63 -11.76 -8.32 8.97
N ALA A 64 -12.76 -8.18 8.10
CA ALA A 64 -13.68 -7.05 8.12
C ALA A 64 -15.12 -7.55 8.03
N GLN A 65 -15.97 -7.05 8.92
CA GLN A 65 -17.40 -7.40 8.95
C GLN A 65 -17.69 -8.91 8.99
N GLY A 66 -16.79 -9.69 9.60
CA GLY A 66 -16.92 -11.16 9.69
C GLY A 66 -16.40 -11.94 8.47
N GLU A 67 -15.89 -11.26 7.44
CA GLU A 67 -15.31 -11.88 6.25
C GLU A 67 -13.79 -11.75 6.24
N ARG A 68 -13.12 -12.80 5.76
CA ARG A 68 -11.68 -12.80 5.51
C ARG A 68 -11.42 -12.16 4.14
N LEU A 69 -10.67 -11.06 4.13
CA LEU A 69 -10.34 -10.30 2.94
C LEU A 69 -8.84 -10.29 2.71
N TRP A 70 -8.43 -10.35 1.44
CA TRP A 70 -7.03 -10.22 1.03
C TRP A 70 -6.68 -8.77 0.72
N HIS A 71 -5.47 -8.35 1.11
CA HIS A 71 -4.96 -7.02 0.83
C HIS A 71 -3.46 -7.00 0.65
N ALA A 72 -2.97 -6.01 -0.10
CA ALA A 72 -1.54 -5.76 -0.26
C ALA A 72 -1.13 -4.43 0.37
N TRP A 73 0.07 -4.45 0.97
CA TRP A 73 0.74 -3.34 1.62
C TRP A 73 2.19 -3.27 1.13
N ASN A 74 2.93 -2.28 1.63
CA ASN A 74 4.37 -2.23 1.54
C ASN A 74 4.98 -2.30 2.94
N HIS A 75 6.12 -2.98 3.07
CA HIS A 75 6.90 -3.04 4.29
C HIS A 75 8.32 -2.51 4.01
N ASP A 76 8.74 -1.55 4.81
CA ASP A 76 10.10 -1.06 4.85
C ASP A 76 10.86 -1.72 6.01
N PRO A 77 11.70 -2.73 5.75
CA PRO A 77 12.41 -3.44 6.80
C PRO A 77 13.48 -2.59 7.50
N ARG A 78 13.88 -1.43 6.93
CA ARG A 78 14.88 -0.55 7.53
C ARG A 78 14.30 0.27 8.67
N LEU A 79 13.01 0.61 8.55
CA LEU A 79 12.27 1.42 9.52
C LEU A 79 11.26 0.60 10.33
N ASP A 80 11.07 -0.69 9.98
CA ASP A 80 10.02 -1.57 10.53
C ASP A 80 8.62 -0.94 10.38
N VAL A 81 8.38 -0.37 9.20
CA VAL A 81 7.19 0.44 8.87
C VAL A 81 6.36 -0.25 7.80
N HIS A 82 5.04 -0.27 7.97
CA HIS A 82 4.12 -0.81 6.96
C HIS A 82 3.21 0.26 6.36
N VAL A 83 3.31 0.49 5.06
CA VAL A 83 2.51 1.51 4.38
C VAL A 83 1.43 0.87 3.50
N ASP A 84 0.20 1.33 3.69
CA ASP A 84 -0.92 1.07 2.80
C ASP A 84 -1.19 2.30 1.91
N ILE A 85 -0.77 2.27 0.64
CA ILE A 85 -1.02 3.38 -0.28
C ILE A 85 -2.51 3.60 -0.58
N THR A 86 -3.34 2.58 -0.33
CA THR A 86 -4.79 2.63 -0.54
C THR A 86 -5.58 2.98 0.71
N ALA A 87 -4.94 2.99 1.88
CA ALA A 87 -5.61 3.40 3.10
C ALA A 87 -5.94 4.88 3.06
N ARG A 88 -7.05 5.22 3.71
CA ARG A 88 -7.49 6.62 3.86
C ARG A 88 -6.55 7.46 4.75
N GLN A 89 -5.41 6.92 5.18
CA GLN A 89 -4.38 7.64 5.95
C GLN A 89 -3.78 8.86 5.24
N PHE A 90 -3.95 8.97 3.92
CA PHE A 90 -3.58 10.14 3.13
C PHE A 90 -4.65 11.25 3.14
N GLU A 91 -5.85 10.98 3.68
CA GLU A 91 -6.90 11.97 3.90
C GLU A 91 -6.66 12.69 5.23
N ALA A 92 -6.58 14.02 5.21
CA ALA A 92 -6.06 14.86 6.30
C ALA A 92 -6.85 14.84 7.62
N SER A 93 -7.92 14.04 7.74
CA SER A 93 -8.91 14.18 8.81
C SER A 93 -9.42 12.86 9.42
N LEU A 94 -8.74 11.73 9.22
CA LEU A 94 -9.22 10.46 9.79
C LEU A 94 -8.55 10.12 11.13
N PRO A 95 -9.33 9.88 12.19
CA PRO A 95 -8.81 9.30 13.42
C PRO A 95 -8.30 7.87 13.17
N ARG A 96 -7.20 7.52 13.84
CA ARG A 96 -6.53 6.19 13.77
C ARG A 96 -7.50 5.00 13.92
N ALA A 97 -8.62 5.20 14.63
CA ALA A 97 -9.62 4.18 14.92
C ALA A 97 -10.48 3.73 13.72
N LEU A 98 -10.54 4.50 12.63
CA LEU A 98 -11.35 4.16 11.44
C LEU A 98 -10.57 3.42 10.34
N VAL A 99 -9.28 3.14 10.57
CA VAL A 99 -8.38 2.50 9.59
C VAL A 99 -8.10 1.04 9.97
N THR A 100 -8.89 0.44 10.87
CA THR A 100 -8.56 -0.86 11.47
C THR A 100 -8.96 -2.03 10.59
N ALA A 101 -8.13 -2.33 9.59
CA ALA A 101 -7.93 -3.69 9.11
C ALA A 101 -6.63 -4.19 9.75
N GLN A 102 -6.72 -4.83 10.92
CA GLN A 102 -5.54 -5.49 11.48
C GLN A 102 -5.31 -6.79 10.70
N PRO A 103 -4.14 -6.97 10.05
CA PRO A 103 -3.82 -8.20 9.37
C PRO A 103 -3.65 -9.28 10.43
N GLN A 104 -4.13 -10.47 10.12
CA GLN A 104 -3.91 -11.63 10.97
C GLN A 104 -2.61 -12.33 10.59
N HIS A 105 -2.32 -12.37 9.28
CA HIS A 105 -1.12 -12.99 8.72
C HIS A 105 -0.55 -12.10 7.62
N LEU A 106 0.75 -11.82 7.68
CA LEU A 106 1.49 -11.13 6.62
C LEU A 106 2.48 -12.10 5.97
N TYR A 107 2.54 -12.05 4.65
CA TYR A 107 3.41 -12.84 3.80
C TYR A 107 4.18 -11.89 2.88
N ALA A 108 5.50 -12.09 2.80
CA ALA A 108 6.27 -11.45 1.75
C ALA A 108 5.79 -12.00 0.40
N ILE A 109 5.44 -11.11 -0.52
CA ILE A 109 5.12 -11.52 -1.89
C ILE A 109 6.47 -11.63 -2.60
N SER A 110 6.85 -12.83 -2.98
CA SER A 110 7.92 -13.05 -3.96
C SER A 110 7.28 -13.29 -5.33
N GLU A 111 8.05 -13.12 -6.41
CA GLU A 111 7.65 -13.50 -7.77
C GLU A 111 7.19 -14.97 -7.88
N LYS A 112 7.55 -15.80 -6.90
CA LYS A 112 7.24 -17.24 -6.82
C LYS A 112 6.23 -17.58 -5.72
N SER A 113 5.65 -16.60 -5.03
CA SER A 113 4.78 -16.91 -3.88
C SER A 113 3.46 -17.53 -4.36
N THR A 114 3.35 -18.84 -4.18
CA THR A 114 2.19 -19.70 -4.45
C THR A 114 1.24 -19.81 -3.26
N VAL A 115 1.40 -18.97 -2.23
CA VAL A 115 0.35 -18.86 -1.20
C VAL A 115 -0.90 -18.38 -1.92
N ASP A 116 -2.09 -18.92 -1.60
CA ASP A 116 -3.41 -18.55 -2.16
C ASP A 116 -3.82 -17.08 -1.89
N LEU A 117 -2.85 -16.20 -1.74
CA LEU A 117 -2.95 -14.76 -1.86
C LEU A 117 -3.59 -14.45 -3.22
N HIS A 118 -4.86 -14.04 -3.21
CA HIS A 118 -5.59 -13.58 -4.40
C HIS A 118 -5.08 -12.19 -4.84
N ILE A 119 -3.77 -12.03 -4.92
CA ILE A 119 -3.07 -10.82 -5.31
C ILE A 119 -2.85 -10.91 -6.81
N GLY A 120 -3.35 -9.91 -7.54
CA GLY A 120 -3.26 -9.86 -8.99
C GLY A 120 -1.82 -9.81 -9.49
N PRO A 121 -1.59 -9.96 -10.81
CA PRO A 121 -0.25 -9.98 -11.39
C PRO A 121 0.55 -8.71 -11.07
N ARG A 122 1.87 -8.87 -10.87
CA ARG A 122 2.85 -7.78 -10.68
C ARG A 122 3.13 -7.06 -12.00
N VAL A 123 2.12 -6.37 -12.50
CA VAL A 123 2.19 -5.62 -13.76
C VAL A 123 1.51 -4.27 -13.56
N LEU A 124 2.21 -3.19 -13.91
CA LEU A 124 1.59 -1.88 -14.00
C LEU A 124 0.81 -1.79 -15.32
N PRO A 125 -0.43 -1.31 -15.32
CA PRO A 125 -1.09 -0.94 -16.57
C PRO A 125 -0.26 0.15 -17.28
N GLU A 126 -0.05 0.01 -18.59
CA GLU A 126 0.78 0.94 -19.40
C GLU A 126 0.43 2.41 -19.16
N THR A 127 -0.87 2.74 -19.06
CA THR A 127 -1.32 4.10 -18.76
C THR A 127 -0.74 4.63 -17.46
N ILE A 128 -0.69 3.79 -16.41
CA ILE A 128 -0.14 4.18 -15.10
C ILE A 128 1.37 4.34 -15.20
N GLU A 129 2.06 3.38 -15.81
CA GLU A 129 3.51 3.42 -16.00
C GLU A 129 3.95 4.72 -16.71
N ARG A 130 3.29 5.11 -17.79
CA ARG A 130 3.57 6.37 -18.50
C ARG A 130 3.40 7.60 -17.62
N HIS A 131 2.37 7.64 -16.78
CA HIS A 131 2.16 8.75 -15.85
C HIS A 131 3.23 8.80 -14.76
N LEU A 132 3.70 7.65 -14.28
CA LEU A 132 4.78 7.57 -13.30
C LEU A 132 6.12 8.06 -13.88
N ILE A 133 6.45 7.64 -15.11
CA ILE A 133 7.63 8.12 -15.85
C ILE A 133 7.56 9.63 -16.07
N ALA A 134 6.42 10.14 -16.56
CA ALA A 134 6.24 11.58 -16.80
C ALA A 134 6.37 12.42 -15.52
N ALA A 135 6.03 11.86 -14.36
CA ALA A 135 6.16 12.50 -13.07
C ALA A 135 7.53 12.28 -12.39
N GLY A 136 8.44 11.52 -13.01
CA GLY A 136 9.79 11.26 -12.50
C GLY A 136 9.87 10.26 -11.34
N PHE A 137 8.90 9.33 -11.24
CA PHE A 137 8.91 8.25 -10.24
C PHE A 137 9.56 6.95 -10.74
N LEU A 138 9.58 6.77 -12.07
CA LEU A 138 10.24 5.67 -12.80
C LEU A 138 11.19 6.27 -13.84
#